data_AF-A0A3N5X2S2-F1
#
_entry.id   AF-A0A3N5X2S2-F1
#
_cell.length_a   1.000
_cell.length_b   1.000
_cell.length_c   1.000
_cell.angle_alpha   90.00
_cell.angle_beta   90.00
_cell.angle_gamma   90.00
#
_symmetry.space_group_name_H-M   'P 1'
#
loop_
_entity.id
_entity.type
_entity.pdbx_description
1 polymer ?
#
loop_
_entity_poly.entity_id
_entity_poly.type
_entity_poly.pdbx_seq_one_letter_code
_entity_poly.pdbx_strand_id
1 'polypeptide(L)'
;MKTSIDCIPCLVRQMIEATRYVSDDTSVHEGVLREILHSLSEMNLYQSPPVVGQWMHRRLRELTGNRDPYRQVKDRFNHLALDLLPDLKAKALSSSDPLKTAALLAITGNVID
;
A
#
# COMPACT_ATOMS: atom_id res chain seq x y z
N MET A 1 17.56 -4.22 7.17
CA MET A 1 17.84 -3.93 5.75
C MET A 1 17.90 -2.43 5.55
N LYS A 2 18.87 -1.92 4.78
CA LYS A 2 18.99 -0.49 4.43
C LYS A 2 18.30 -0.24 3.08
N THR A 3 17.93 1.00 2.80
CA THR A 3 17.40 1.38 1.50
C THR A 3 18.52 1.32 0.46
N SER A 4 18.31 0.57 -0.62
CA SER A 4 19.24 0.54 -1.75
C SER A 4 18.76 1.48 -2.85
N ILE A 5 19.62 1.75 -3.82
CA ILE A 5 19.27 2.50 -5.03
C ILE A 5 18.10 1.86 -5.79
N ASP A 6 17.98 0.53 -5.74
CA ASP A 6 16.91 -0.23 -6.40
C ASP A 6 15.55 -0.05 -5.72
N CYS A 7 15.52 0.49 -4.49
CA CYS A 7 14.28 0.83 -3.81
C CYS A 7 13.67 2.13 -4.35
N ILE A 8 14.48 3.03 -4.93
CA ILE A 8 14.00 4.36 -5.36
C ILE A 8 12.91 4.26 -6.43
N PRO A 9 13.05 3.46 -7.52
CA PRO A 9 11.98 3.32 -8.50
C PRO A 9 10.67 2.76 -7.90
N CYS A 10 10.79 1.84 -6.93
CA CYS A 10 9.64 1.27 -6.24
C CYS A 10 8.90 2.32 -5.39
N LEU A 11 9.65 3.07 -4.59
CA LEU A 11 9.12 4.14 -3.75
C LEU A 11 8.41 5.23 -4.57
N VAL A 12 9.01 5.66 -5.68
CA VAL A 12 8.40 6.66 -6.57
C VAL A 12 7.10 6.13 -7.17
N ARG A 13 7.08 4.87 -7.66
CA ARG A 13 5.86 4.25 -8.19
C ARG A 13 4.74 4.21 -7.15
N GLN A 14 5.04 3.74 -5.93
CA GLN A 14 4.06 3.66 -4.84
C GLN A 14 3.44 5.01 -4.54
N MET A 15 4.22 6.09 -4.60
CA MET A 15 3.70 7.42 -4.35
C MET A 15 2.84 7.98 -5.47
N ILE A 16 3.18 7.70 -6.73
CA ILE A 16 2.32 8.07 -7.86
C ILE A 16 0.97 7.36 -7.73
N GLU A 17 0.97 6.06 -7.43
CA GLU A 17 -0.25 5.29 -7.19
C GLU A 17 -1.05 5.84 -6.00
N ALA A 18 -0.37 6.13 -4.89
CA ALA A 18 -0.99 6.75 -3.71
C ALA A 18 -1.69 8.08 -4.02
N THR A 19 -1.08 8.89 -4.89
CA THR A 19 -1.58 10.22 -5.26
C THR A 19 -2.84 10.14 -6.12
N ARG A 20 -2.98 9.08 -6.94
CA ARG A 20 -4.20 8.84 -7.71
C ARG A 20 -5.42 8.54 -6.86
N TYR A 21 -5.22 8.03 -5.63
CA TYR A 21 -6.32 7.90 -4.68
C TYR A 21 -6.76 9.23 -4.03
N VAL A 22 -5.99 10.30 -4.22
CA VAL A 22 -6.31 11.63 -3.67
C VAL A 22 -7.13 12.46 -4.65
N SER A 23 -6.75 12.47 -5.93
CA SER A 23 -7.34 13.32 -6.97
C SER A 23 -7.15 12.68 -8.34
N ASP A 24 -8.03 12.98 -9.29
CA ASP A 24 -7.84 12.66 -10.72
C ASP A 24 -7.16 13.80 -11.51
N ASP A 25 -6.90 14.94 -10.86
CA ASP A 25 -6.23 16.10 -11.48
C ASP A 25 -4.73 15.85 -11.65
N THR A 26 -4.27 15.86 -12.90
CA THR A 26 -2.87 15.61 -13.26
C THR A 26 -1.93 16.68 -12.73
N SER A 27 -2.41 17.91 -12.49
CA SER A 27 -1.59 18.98 -11.90
C SER A 27 -1.25 18.69 -10.44
N VAL A 28 -2.18 18.07 -9.70
CA VAL A 28 -1.95 17.57 -8.33
C VAL A 28 -0.93 16.44 -8.35
N HIS A 29 -1.02 15.53 -9.32
CA HIS A 29 -0.06 14.42 -9.47
C HIS A 29 1.35 14.93 -9.71
N GLU A 30 1.51 15.90 -10.62
CA GLU A 30 2.81 16.50 -10.92
C GLU A 30 3.39 17.22 -9.70
N GLY A 31 2.59 18.05 -9.02
CA GLY A 31 3.04 18.80 -7.84
C GLY A 31 3.53 17.88 -6.73
N VAL A 32 2.77 16.83 -6.42
CA VAL A 32 3.16 15.84 -5.42
C VAL A 32 4.40 15.05 -5.85
N LEU A 33 4.50 14.66 -7.12
CA LEU A 33 5.67 13.95 -7.64
C LEU A 33 6.96 14.78 -7.47
N ARG A 34 6.92 16.07 -7.82
CA ARG A 34 8.08 16.98 -7.69
C ARG A 34 8.54 17.09 -6.24
N GLU A 35 7.61 17.28 -5.31
CA GLU A 35 7.91 17.38 -3.89
C GLU A 35 8.51 16.08 -3.32
N ILE A 36 8.00 14.94 -3.77
CA ILE A 36 8.48 13.61 -3.34
C ILE A 36 9.88 13.33 -3.89
N LEU A 37 10.15 13.67 -5.15
CA LEU A 37 11.49 13.51 -5.73
C LEU A 37 12.51 14.42 -5.06
N HIS A 38 12.13 15.66 -4.75
CA HIS A 38 12.96 16.56 -3.94
C HIS A 38 13.30 15.92 -2.59
N SER A 39 12.28 15.43 -1.89
CA SER A 39 12.44 14.77 -0.60
C SER A 39 13.32 13.52 -0.63
N LEU A 40 13.17 12.70 -1.67
CA LEU A 40 14.00 11.51 -1.88
C LEU A 40 15.46 11.87 -2.13
N SER A 41 15.73 13.00 -2.77
CA SER A 41 17.10 13.46 -3.04
C SER A 41 17.88 13.82 -1.77
N GLU A 42 17.19 14.18 -0.69
CA GLU A 42 17.76 14.56 0.60
C GLU A 42 17.72 13.41 1.63
N MET A 43 17.28 12.22 1.20
CA MET A 43 17.01 11.10 2.09
C MET A 43 18.26 10.43 2.66
N ASN A 44 18.15 10.02 3.93
CA ASN A 44 19.11 9.11 4.54
C ASN A 44 18.85 7.65 4.13
N LEU A 45 19.61 7.13 3.15
CA LEU A 45 19.52 5.74 2.67
C LEU A 45 19.89 4.67 3.73
N TYR A 46 20.49 5.06 4.87
CA TYR A 46 20.73 4.13 5.98
C TYR A 46 19.44 3.73 6.71
N GLN A 47 18.32 4.41 6.47
CA GLN A 47 17.00 4.00 6.93
C GLN A 47 16.50 2.76 6.16
N SER A 48 15.60 2.00 6.77
CA SER A 48 14.96 0.88 6.08
C SER A 48 13.88 1.37 5.10
N PRO A 49 13.63 0.64 3.99
CA PRO A 49 12.59 1.04 3.03
C PRO A 49 11.19 1.24 3.65
N PRO A 50 10.74 0.45 4.64
CA PRO A 50 9.46 0.70 5.30
C PRO A 50 9.41 2.04 6.06
N VAL A 51 10.51 2.46 6.70
CA VAL A 51 10.58 3.76 7.39
C VAL A 51 10.46 4.90 6.38
N VAL A 52 11.15 4.75 5.25
CA VAL A 52 11.08 5.68 4.13
C VAL A 52 9.65 5.76 3.58
N GLY A 53 9.02 4.63 3.24
CA GLY A 53 7.66 4.59 2.73
C GLY A 53 6.66 5.22 3.69
N GLN A 54 6.77 4.93 4.99
CA GLN A 54 5.92 5.55 6.02
C GLN A 54 6.04 7.08 6.02
N TRP A 55 7.26 7.59 5.92
CA TRP A 55 7.53 9.03 5.85
C TRP A 55 6.90 9.65 4.59
N MET A 56 7.06 9.02 3.42
CA MET A 56 6.49 9.52 2.17
C MET A 56 4.96 9.54 2.19
N HIS A 57 4.31 8.49 2.70
CA HIS A 57 2.86 8.48 2.87
C HIS A 57 2.37 9.55 3.86
N ARG A 58 3.16 9.86 4.89
CA ARG A 58 2.83 10.97 5.80
C ARG A 58 2.91 12.30 5.08
N ARG A 59 3.98 12.53 4.31
CA ARG A 59 4.16 13.76 3.53
C ARG A 59 3.02 13.96 2.52
N LEU A 60 2.59 12.90 1.83
CA LEU A 60 1.43 12.97 0.93
C LEU A 60 0.16 13.46 1.63
N ARG A 61 -0.14 12.94 2.83
CA ARG A 61 -1.32 13.37 3.59
C ARG A 61 -1.24 14.84 4.01
N GLU A 62 -0.04 15.32 4.36
CA GLU A 62 0.19 16.72 4.70
C GLU A 62 0.00 17.64 3.48
N LEU A 63 0.59 17.29 2.34
CA LEU A 63 0.51 18.07 1.10
C LEU A 63 -0.91 18.16 0.56
N THR A 64 -1.68 17.09 0.69
CA THR A 64 -3.01 16.97 0.08
C THR A 64 -4.15 17.30 1.03
N GLY A 65 -3.87 17.40 2.34
CA GLY A 65 -4.90 17.51 3.38
C GLY A 65 -5.77 16.27 3.56
N ASN A 66 -5.58 15.22 2.75
CA ASN A 66 -6.33 13.98 2.84
C ASN A 66 -5.71 13.06 3.92
N ARG A 67 -6.45 12.82 5.01
CA ARG A 67 -5.99 12.00 6.15
C ARG A 67 -5.85 10.51 5.81
N ASP A 68 -6.52 10.02 4.79
CA ASP A 68 -6.51 8.61 4.40
C ASP A 68 -6.80 8.44 2.90
N PRO A 69 -5.79 8.61 2.03
CA PRO A 69 -5.94 8.45 0.59
C PRO A 69 -6.58 7.11 0.21
N TYR A 70 -6.25 6.05 0.95
CA TYR A 70 -6.69 4.69 0.63
C TYR A 70 -8.09 4.34 1.15
N ARG A 71 -8.85 5.29 1.72
CA ARG A 71 -10.10 4.97 2.42
C ARG A 71 -11.09 4.21 1.54
N GLN A 72 -11.38 4.73 0.34
CA GLN A 72 -12.36 4.14 -0.56
C GLN A 72 -11.94 2.75 -1.04
N VAL A 73 -10.66 2.57 -1.40
CA VAL A 73 -10.16 1.29 -1.88
C VAL A 73 -10.13 0.24 -0.76
N LYS A 74 -9.76 0.62 0.47
CA LYS A 74 -9.86 -0.26 1.65
C LYS A 74 -11.30 -0.66 1.93
N ASP A 75 -12.23 0.29 1.86
CA ASP A 75 -13.64 0.00 2.07
C ASP A 75 -14.12 -1.02 1.01
N ARG A 76 -13.77 -0.86 -0.26
CA ARG A 76 -14.10 -1.82 -1.33
C ARG A 76 -13.55 -3.22 -1.05
N PHE A 77 -12.26 -3.35 -0.74
CA PHE A 77 -11.65 -4.65 -0.47
C PHE A 77 -12.14 -5.30 0.81
N ASN A 78 -12.45 -4.51 1.84
CA ASN A 78 -13.03 -5.05 3.07
C ASN A 78 -14.41 -5.66 2.83
N HIS A 79 -15.26 -5.01 2.02
CA HIS A 79 -16.57 -5.59 1.65
C HIS A 79 -16.39 -6.89 0.87
N LEU A 80 -15.53 -6.89 -0.17
CA LEU A 80 -15.23 -8.10 -0.93
C LEU A 80 -14.71 -9.24 -0.05
N ALA A 81 -13.79 -8.95 0.87
CA ALA A 81 -13.24 -9.95 1.78
C ALA A 81 -14.31 -10.50 2.74
N LEU A 82 -15.20 -9.65 3.26
CA LEU A 82 -16.31 -10.05 4.12
C LEU A 82 -17.31 -10.94 3.40
N ASP A 83 -17.61 -10.65 2.13
CA ASP A 83 -18.51 -11.46 1.31
C ASP A 83 -17.95 -12.86 1.05
N LEU A 84 -16.63 -12.99 0.88
CA LEU A 84 -15.94 -14.27 0.66
C LEU A 84 -15.67 -15.05 1.96
N LEU A 85 -15.61 -14.37 3.10
CA LEU A 85 -15.15 -14.95 4.37
C LEU A 85 -15.92 -16.21 4.81
N PRO A 86 -17.27 -16.29 4.72
CA PRO A 86 -18.02 -17.49 5.12
C PRO A 86 -17.57 -18.75 4.36
N ASP A 87 -17.42 -18.66 3.04
CA ASP A 87 -17.05 -19.78 2.18
C ASP A 87 -15.58 -20.18 2.39
N LEU A 88 -14.70 -19.20 2.52
CA LEU A 88 -13.28 -19.43 2.83
C LEU A 88 -13.10 -20.11 4.20
N LYS A 89 -13.90 -19.71 5.20
CA LYS A 89 -13.91 -20.33 6.52
C LYS A 89 -14.41 -21.77 6.46
N ALA A 90 -15.50 -22.02 5.73
CA ALA A 90 -16.01 -23.38 5.54
C ALA A 90 -14.95 -24.28 4.88
N LYS A 91 -14.31 -23.79 3.81
CA LYS A 91 -13.22 -24.48 3.10
C LYS A 91 -12.03 -24.81 3.99
N ALA A 92 -11.64 -23.90 4.88
CA ALA A 92 -10.55 -24.14 5.82
C ALA A 92 -10.93 -25.20 6.87
N LEU A 93 -12.16 -25.17 7.40
CA LEU A 93 -12.62 -26.10 8.43
C LEU A 93 -12.87 -27.52 7.89
N SER A 94 -13.27 -27.64 6.62
CA SER A 94 -13.56 -28.93 5.99
C SER A 94 -12.35 -29.59 5.33
N SER A 95 -11.16 -28.98 5.38
CA SER A 95 -9.97 -29.53 4.72
C SER A 95 -9.27 -30.59 5.58
N SER A 96 -8.44 -31.41 4.93
CA SER A 96 -7.62 -32.43 5.60
C SER A 96 -6.55 -31.85 6.52
N ASP A 97 -6.17 -30.59 6.30
CA ASP A 97 -5.22 -29.83 7.13
C ASP A 97 -5.72 -28.38 7.26
N PRO A 98 -6.57 -28.11 8.29
CA PRO A 98 -7.18 -26.81 8.48
C PRO A 98 -6.19 -25.68 8.70
N LEU A 99 -5.09 -25.94 9.43
CA LEU A 99 -4.08 -24.93 9.71
C LEU A 99 -3.34 -24.53 8.43
N LYS A 100 -2.89 -25.51 7.64
CA LYS A 100 -2.23 -25.25 6.35
C LYS A 100 -3.18 -24.54 5.39
N THR A 101 -4.45 -24.96 5.34
CA THR A 101 -5.43 -24.36 4.44
C THR A 101 -5.72 -22.90 4.83
N ALA A 102 -5.91 -22.61 6.11
CA ALA A 102 -6.09 -21.25 6.60
C ALA A 102 -4.85 -20.38 6.31
N ALA A 103 -3.64 -20.90 6.54
CA ALA A 103 -2.41 -20.17 6.24
C ALA A 103 -2.28 -19.84 4.75
N LEU A 104 -2.58 -20.78 3.86
CA LEU A 104 -2.58 -20.54 2.41
C LEU A 104 -3.62 -19.49 2.01
N LEU A 105 -4.84 -19.57 2.55
CA LEU A 105 -5.87 -18.55 2.31
C LEU A 105 -5.44 -17.16 2.76
N ALA A 106 -4.79 -17.05 3.92
CA ALA A 106 -4.26 -15.79 4.43
C ALA A 106 -3.14 -15.22 3.52
N ILE A 107 -2.22 -16.07 3.05
CA ILE A 107 -1.17 -15.67 2.11
C ILE A 107 -1.79 -15.21 0.79
N THR A 108 -2.77 -15.96 0.26
CA THR A 108 -3.48 -15.61 -0.97
C THR A 108 -4.23 -14.28 -0.82
N GLY A 109 -4.89 -14.04 0.32
CA GLY A 109 -5.55 -12.78 0.60
C GLY A 109 -4.60 -11.57 0.56
N ASN A 110 -3.32 -11.75 0.88
CA ASN A 110 -2.31 -10.69 0.86
C ASN A 110 -1.70 -10.40 -0.53
N VAL A 111 -2.03 -11.19 -1.55
CA VAL A 111 -1.53 -10.99 -2.93
C VAL A 111 -2.61 -10.63 -3.94
N ILE A 112 -3.88 -10.56 -3.51
CA ILE A 112 -5.00 -10.14 -4.35
C ILE A 112 -5.01 -8.60 -4.43
N ASP A 113 -5.09 -8.08 -5.66
CA ASP A 113 -5.26 -6.66 -6.03
C ASP A 113 -6.48 -6.54 -6.96
#